data_AF-A0A5C8B3X2-F1
#
_entry.id   AF-A0A5C8B3X2-F1
#
_cell.length_a   1.000
_cell.length_b   1.000
_cell.length_c   1.000
_cell.angle_alpha   90.00
_cell.angle_beta   90.00
_cell.angle_gamma   90.00
#
_symmetry.space_group_name_H-M   'P 1'
#
loop_
_entity.id
_entity.type
_entity.pdbx_description
1 polymer ?
#
loop_
_entity_poly.entity_id
_entity_poly.type
_entity_poly.pdbx_seq_one_letter_code
_entity_poly.pdbx_strand_id
1 'polypeptide(L)'
;MIKKITTFFAATVIVGCSTVDMNSLKCRNMQLSSKTTLQDVQNTCLISSQRLNSSGLYEVEFRNDSTQKSVTCDFATNSSDAILNSCH
;
A
#
# COMPACT_ATOMS: atom_id res chain seq x y z
N MET A 1 9.53 21.89 -52.74
CA MET A 1 9.99 21.33 -51.45
C MET A 1 8.80 21.32 -50.49
N ILE A 2 8.18 20.17 -50.29
CA ILE A 2 6.97 20.00 -49.46
C ILE A 2 7.44 19.55 -48.07
N LYS A 3 7.33 20.45 -47.07
CA LYS A 3 7.71 20.16 -45.68
C LYS A 3 6.69 19.19 -45.09
N LYS A 4 7.17 17.98 -44.76
CA LYS A 4 6.43 16.96 -44.01
C LYS A 4 6.19 17.46 -42.58
N ILE A 5 4.93 17.57 -42.17
CA ILE A 5 4.55 17.84 -40.78
C ILE A 5 4.47 16.49 -40.06
N THR A 6 5.48 16.25 -39.22
CA THR A 6 5.59 15.10 -38.34
C THR A 6 4.67 15.29 -37.14
N THR A 7 3.53 14.61 -37.13
CA THR A 7 2.63 14.56 -35.97
C THR A 7 3.25 13.68 -34.89
N PHE A 8 3.76 14.31 -33.83
CA PHE A 8 4.24 13.65 -32.62
C PHE A 8 3.04 13.13 -31.83
N PHE A 9 2.84 11.82 -31.79
CA PHE A 9 1.90 11.16 -30.87
C PHE A 9 2.49 11.23 -29.45
N ALA A 10 2.06 12.22 -28.67
CA ALA A 10 2.31 12.24 -27.24
C ALA A 10 1.38 11.20 -26.59
N ALA A 11 1.89 9.97 -26.42
CA ALA A 11 1.25 8.98 -25.57
C ALA A 11 1.37 9.45 -24.12
N THR A 12 0.32 10.09 -23.61
CA THR A 12 0.19 10.38 -22.18
C THR A 12 0.15 9.07 -21.42
N VAL A 13 1.30 8.65 -20.87
CA VAL A 13 1.36 7.57 -19.90
C VAL A 13 0.67 8.12 -18.65
N ILE A 14 -0.59 7.77 -18.45
CA ILE A 14 -1.27 7.96 -17.17
C ILE A 14 -0.57 7.02 -16.20
N VAL A 15 0.47 7.52 -15.54
CA VAL A 15 1.02 6.90 -14.33
C VAL A 15 -0.10 6.96 -13.30
N GLY A 16 -0.87 5.89 -13.21
CA GLY A 16 -1.79 5.64 -12.12
C GLY A 16 -0.99 5.51 -10.85
N CYS A 17 -0.68 6.64 -10.23
CA CYS A 17 -0.29 6.69 -8.82
C CYS A 17 -1.49 6.15 -8.07
N SER A 18 -1.46 4.85 -7.77
CA SER A 18 -2.51 4.16 -7.04
C SER A 18 -2.38 4.63 -5.60
N THR A 19 -2.89 5.83 -5.32
CA THR A 19 -3.11 6.27 -3.95
C THR A 19 -3.95 5.19 -3.32
N VAL A 20 -3.33 4.41 -2.43
CA VAL A 20 -4.04 3.35 -1.72
C VAL A 20 -5.12 4.05 -0.93
N ASP A 21 -6.36 3.93 -1.39
CA ASP A 21 -7.50 4.51 -0.70
C ASP A 21 -7.65 3.72 0.60
N MET A 22 -7.24 4.34 1.71
CA MET A 22 -7.30 3.74 3.04
C MET A 22 -8.73 3.28 3.39
N ASN A 23 -9.77 3.89 2.80
CA ASN A 23 -11.15 3.45 3.01
C ASN A 23 -11.43 2.08 2.37
N SER A 24 -10.64 1.68 1.38
CA SER A 24 -10.72 0.36 0.71
C SER A 24 -9.80 -0.69 1.34
N LEU A 25 -8.93 -0.31 2.27
CA LEU A 25 -8.06 -1.25 2.97
C LEU A 25 -8.84 -2.01 4.03
N LYS A 26 -9.16 -3.27 3.71
CA LYS A 26 -9.75 -4.19 4.67
C LYS A 26 -8.94 -5.47 4.70
N CYS A 27 -8.72 -5.99 5.89
CA CYS A 27 -8.25 -7.35 6.07
C CYS A 27 -9.27 -8.08 6.93
N ARG A 28 -9.86 -9.13 6.38
CA ARG A 28 -11.01 -9.83 6.96
C ARG A 28 -12.12 -8.86 7.39
N ASN A 29 -12.46 -8.88 8.68
CA ASN A 29 -13.51 -8.08 9.28
C ASN A 29 -13.02 -6.71 9.80
N MET A 30 -11.75 -6.37 9.60
CA MET A 30 -11.16 -5.10 10.04
C MET A 30 -10.94 -4.16 8.86
N GLN A 31 -11.41 -2.91 9.01
CA GLN A 31 -11.03 -1.80 8.14
C GLN A 31 -9.84 -1.07 8.77
N LEU A 32 -8.79 -0.86 7.97
CA LEU A 32 -7.61 -0.16 8.45
C LEU A 32 -7.89 1.35 8.59
N SER A 33 -7.27 1.97 9.58
CA SER A 33 -7.33 3.41 9.83
C SER A 33 -6.00 3.91 10.38
N SER A 34 -5.85 5.23 10.50
CA SER A 34 -4.67 5.86 11.13
C SER A 34 -4.50 5.56 12.63
N LYS A 35 -5.41 4.77 13.23
CA LYS A 35 -5.31 4.29 14.62
C LYS A 35 -5.02 2.80 14.71
N THR A 36 -5.00 2.09 13.59
CA THR A 36 -4.74 0.65 13.55
C THR A 36 -3.33 0.38 14.06
N THR A 37 -3.21 -0.52 15.03
CA THR A 37 -1.92 -0.93 15.58
C THR A 37 -1.33 -2.10 14.81
N LEU A 38 -0.03 -2.34 14.97
CA LEU A 38 0.63 -3.53 14.45
C LEU A 38 -0.04 -4.81 14.97
N GLN A 39 -0.41 -4.84 16.25
CA GLN A 39 -1.08 -5.98 16.86
C GLN A 39 -2.45 -6.25 16.25
N ASP A 40 -3.23 -5.21 15.92
CA ASP A 40 -4.53 -5.39 15.26
C ASP A 40 -4.38 -6.10 13.91
N VAL A 41 -3.36 -5.71 13.13
CA VAL A 41 -3.01 -6.32 11.84
C VAL A 41 -2.54 -7.76 12.03
N GLN A 42 -1.65 -8.01 12.99
CA GLN A 42 -1.13 -9.36 13.27
C GLN A 42 -2.18 -10.33 13.77
N ASN A 43 -3.16 -9.85 14.53
CA ASN A 43 -4.24 -10.69 15.05
C ASN A 43 -5.32 -10.97 14.00
N THR A 44 -5.53 -10.05 13.04
CA THR A 44 -6.69 -10.11 12.15
C THR A 44 -6.33 -10.47 10.71
N CYS A 45 -5.26 -9.91 10.17
CA CYS A 45 -4.94 -10.01 8.76
C CYS A 45 -4.26 -11.35 8.42
N LEU A 46 -4.48 -11.82 7.20
CA LEU A 46 -3.68 -12.90 6.63
C LEU A 46 -2.33 -12.34 6.16
N ILE A 47 -1.36 -12.36 7.07
CA ILE A 47 -0.01 -11.86 6.81
C ILE A 47 0.76 -12.82 5.90
N SER A 48 1.32 -12.26 4.84
CA SER A 48 2.22 -12.95 3.91
C SER A 48 3.68 -12.78 4.32
N SER A 49 4.07 -11.60 4.81
CA SER A 49 5.45 -11.27 5.16
C SER A 49 5.54 -10.16 6.21
N GLN A 50 6.58 -10.19 7.04
CA GLN A 50 6.91 -9.12 7.98
C GLN A 50 8.42 -8.95 8.08
N ARG A 51 8.93 -7.71 8.03
CA ARG A 51 10.37 -7.45 8.09
C ARG A 51 10.67 -6.00 8.46
N LEU A 52 11.88 -5.76 8.97
CA LEU A 52 12.43 -4.40 9.00
C LEU A 52 12.92 -4.05 7.59
N ASN A 53 12.50 -2.91 7.05
CA ASN A 53 12.98 -2.44 5.76
C ASN A 53 14.28 -1.65 5.89
N SER A 54 14.91 -1.33 4.76
CA SER A 54 16.17 -0.58 4.73
C SER A 54 16.08 0.83 5.32
N SER A 55 14.87 1.37 5.45
CA SER A 55 14.58 2.66 6.06
C SER A 55 14.33 2.58 7.57
N GLY A 56 14.39 1.37 8.16
CA GLY A 56 14.17 1.14 9.59
C GLY A 56 12.71 1.03 10.01
N LEU A 57 11.77 1.04 9.05
CA LEU A 57 10.35 0.81 9.34
C LEU A 57 10.05 -0.69 9.37
N TYR A 58 9.02 -1.07 10.13
CA TYR A 58 8.53 -2.44 10.16
C TYR A 58 7.43 -2.61 9.12
N GLU A 59 7.76 -3.30 8.03
CA GLU A 59 6.87 -3.63 6.92
C GLU A 59 6.05 -4.88 7.25
N VAL A 60 4.75 -4.82 6.98
CA VAL A 60 3.82 -5.95 7.04
C VAL A 60 3.06 -6.05 5.73
N GLU A 61 3.24 -7.14 5.01
CA GLU A 61 2.49 -7.45 3.79
C GLU A 61 1.35 -8.41 4.12
N PHE A 62 0.14 -8.08 3.68
CA PHE A 62 -1.04 -8.93 3.82
C PHE A 62 -1.99 -8.77 2.62
N ARG A 63 -2.93 -9.71 2.48
CA ARG A 63 -3.97 -9.63 1.44
C ARG A 63 -5.09 -8.68 1.86
N ASN A 64 -5.39 -7.68 1.03
CA ASN A 64 -6.59 -6.88 1.17
C ASN A 64 -7.79 -7.66 0.61
N ASP A 65 -8.77 -7.94 1.45
CA ASP A 65 -9.93 -8.74 1.07
C ASP A 65 -10.93 -7.95 0.21
N SER A 66 -10.91 -6.61 0.24
CA SER A 66 -11.75 -5.79 -0.64
C SER A 66 -11.28 -5.85 -2.10
N THR A 67 -9.96 -5.77 -2.31
CA THR A 67 -9.38 -5.68 -3.66
C THR A 67 -8.74 -6.98 -4.14
N GLN A 68 -8.57 -7.94 -3.23
CA GLN A 68 -7.89 -9.22 -3.46
C GLN A 68 -6.41 -9.08 -3.83
N LYS A 69 -5.80 -7.91 -3.58
CA LYS A 69 -4.39 -7.60 -3.84
C LYS A 69 -3.57 -7.63 -2.55
N SER A 70 -2.27 -7.91 -2.68
CA SER A 70 -1.33 -7.64 -1.59
C SER A 70 -1.26 -6.14 -1.33
N VAL A 71 -1.16 -5.78 -0.06
CA VAL A 71 -0.89 -4.42 0.42
C VAL A 71 0.23 -4.52 1.43
N THR A 72 1.20 -3.62 1.33
CA THR A 72 2.26 -3.50 2.33
C THR A 72 1.97 -2.28 3.19
N CYS A 73 1.97 -2.46 4.50
CA CYS A 73 1.80 -1.39 5.46
C CYS A 73 3.02 -1.26 6.35
N ASP A 74 3.43 -0.03 6.59
CA ASP A 74 4.61 0.33 7.37
C ASP A 74 4.22 0.78 8.77
N PHE A 75 5.00 0.35 9.76
CA PHE A 75 4.90 0.75 11.16
C PHE A 75 6.24 1.34 11.60
N ALA A 76 6.21 2.30 12.53
CA ALA A 76 7.43 2.96 13.00
C ALA A 76 8.40 2.00 13.72
N THR A 77 7.87 0.96 14.37
CA THR A 77 8.64 -0.07 15.08
C THR A 77 7.93 -1.42 14.98
N ASN A 78 8.56 -2.50 15.46
CA ASN A 78 7.94 -3.82 15.60
C ASN A 78 7.16 -4.00 16.93
N SER A 79 6.86 -2.91 17.65
CA SER A 79 6.11 -2.95 18.89
C SER A 79 4.62 -3.16 18.61
N SER A 80 3.92 -3.91 19.46
CA SER A 80 2.51 -4.26 19.29
C SER A 80 1.59 -3.03 19.18
N ASP A 81 1.94 -1.94 19.87
CA ASP A 81 1.22 -0.68 19.92
C ASP A 81 1.64 0.32 18.82
N ALA A 82 2.59 -0.04 17.95
CA ALA A 82 3.02 0.80 16.86
C ALA A 82 1.83 1.12 15.95
N ILE A 83 1.56 2.40 15.75
CA ILE A 83 0.45 2.87 14.91
C ILE A 83 0.87 2.81 13.44
N LEU A 84 -0.09 2.44 12.60
CA LEU A 84 0.05 2.42 11.15
C LEU A 84 0.54 3.78 10.61
N ASN A 85 1.66 3.74 9.88
CA ASN A 85 2.29 4.92 9.31
C ASN A 85 1.83 5.16 7.87
N SER A 86 1.98 4.15 7.00
CA SER A 86 1.63 4.22 5.58
C SER A 86 1.23 2.85 5.04
N CYS A 87 0.50 2.81 3.94
CA CYS A 87 0.28 1.59 3.16
C CYS A 87 0.46 1.88 1.67
N HIS A 88 0.99 0.92 0.92
CA HIS A 88 1.31 1.02 -0.51
C HIS A 88 1.14 -0.31 -1.26
#